data_AF-A0A7W6G097-F1
#
_entry.id   AF-A0A7W6G097-F1
#
_cell.length_a   1.000
_cell.length_b   1.000
_cell.length_c   1.000
_cell.angle_alpha   90.00
_cell.angle_beta   90.00
_cell.angle_gamma   90.00
#
_symmetry.space_group_name_H-M   'P 1'
#
loop_
_entity.id
_entity.type
_entity.pdbx_description
1 polymer ?
#
loop_
_entity_poly.entity_id
_entity_poly.type
_entity_poly.pdbx_seq_one_letter_code
_entity_poly.pdbx_strand_id
1 'polypeptide(L)'
;MHRPLCALMPMILLASSANAAEKPRRITDREPDAVDVAKTPMTDLNISKTEIPALLAEAQKRPYSLQNLQSCREIVAAVSELDAMLGPDIDLPQEQRSRLSEGRIAQWAVGTFIPFRSIIREISGANKQERSVRAAIQAGMTRRGFLKGVGATRNCPYPGSPATETVLARQAAETTAPDPVDQRIPVDPAVATETPKRGSAAPVFTSTPVVQPTR
;
A
#
# COMPACT_ATOMS: atom_id res chain seq x y z
N MET A 1 24.49 -66.37 2.16
CA MET A 1 24.93 -66.71 3.53
C MET A 1 26.33 -66.14 3.72
N HIS A 2 26.51 -65.40 4.82
CA HIS A 2 27.55 -64.39 5.08
C HIS A 2 28.96 -64.97 5.27
N ARG A 3 30.00 -64.25 4.82
CA ARG A 3 31.32 -64.21 5.47
C ARG A 3 31.91 -62.78 5.42
N PRO A 4 32.52 -62.26 6.51
CA PRO A 4 32.90 -60.85 6.65
C PRO A 4 34.42 -60.55 6.69
N LEU A 5 34.74 -59.26 6.47
CA LEU A 5 35.79 -58.39 7.03
C LEU A 5 37.29 -58.75 6.99
N CYS A 6 38.10 -57.76 6.54
CA CYS A 6 39.42 -57.29 7.02
C CYS A 6 40.15 -56.57 5.85
N ALA A 7 41.00 -55.55 5.96
CA ALA A 7 41.31 -54.48 6.91
C ALA A 7 42.29 -53.51 6.17
N LEU A 8 42.25 -52.23 6.53
CA LEU A 8 43.25 -51.13 6.41
C LEU A 8 44.56 -51.28 5.59
N MET A 9 44.90 -50.22 4.84
CA MET A 9 46.25 -49.97 4.28
C MET A 9 46.64 -48.46 4.38
N PRO A 10 47.93 -48.06 4.63
CA PRO A 10 48.30 -46.76 5.18
C PRO A 10 49.13 -45.80 4.28
N MET A 11 49.12 -44.51 4.66
CA MET A 11 50.23 -43.52 4.80
C MET A 11 51.31 -43.36 3.71
N ILE A 12 51.41 -42.16 3.08
CA ILE A 12 52.68 -41.59 2.57
C ILE A 12 52.70 -40.06 2.73
N LEU A 13 53.78 -39.55 3.35
CA LEU A 13 54.18 -38.14 3.51
C LEU A 13 55.43 -37.87 2.64
N LEU A 14 55.47 -36.77 1.89
CA LEU A 14 56.70 -36.17 1.35
C LEU A 14 56.65 -34.64 1.47
N ALA A 15 57.78 -34.04 1.89
CA ALA A 15 58.01 -32.60 2.01
C ALA A 15 59.40 -32.23 1.43
N SER A 16 59.49 -31.12 0.68
CA SER A 16 60.65 -30.24 0.37
C SER A 16 60.31 -29.42 -0.90
N SER A 17 60.70 -28.16 -1.17
CA SER A 17 61.69 -27.21 -0.62
C SER A 17 61.32 -25.77 -1.06
N ALA A 18 61.90 -24.75 -0.41
CA ALA A 18 61.61 -23.31 -0.55
C ALA A 18 62.41 -22.60 -1.67
N ASN A 19 61.86 -21.51 -2.24
CA ASN A 19 62.63 -20.41 -2.86
C ASN A 19 61.85 -19.06 -2.86
N ALA A 20 62.62 -17.97 -2.91
CA ALA A 20 62.41 -16.65 -2.32
C ALA A 20 61.56 -15.59 -3.09
N ALA A 21 61.19 -14.50 -2.35
CA ALA A 21 60.84 -13.09 -2.71
C ALA A 21 59.99 -12.82 -3.99
N GLU A 22 58.88 -12.07 -4.00
CA GLU A 22 58.64 -10.67 -3.60
C GLU A 22 57.11 -10.35 -3.57
N LYS A 23 56.69 -9.29 -2.84
CA LYS A 23 55.30 -8.87 -2.44
C LYS A 23 54.36 -8.43 -3.60
N PRO A 24 53.01 -8.52 -3.51
CA PRO A 24 52.20 -7.57 -2.73
C PRO A 24 51.02 -8.19 -1.93
N ARG A 25 50.62 -7.43 -0.90
CA ARG A 25 49.66 -7.72 0.17
C ARG A 25 48.36 -8.36 -0.31
N ARG A 26 48.00 -9.52 0.27
CA ARG A 26 46.61 -10.02 0.25
C ARG A 26 45.84 -9.43 1.42
N ILE A 27 44.61 -9.01 1.13
CA ILE A 27 43.67 -8.27 1.98
C ILE A 27 42.96 -9.20 2.99
N THR A 28 43.54 -10.35 3.33
CA THR A 28 42.83 -11.38 4.13
C THR A 28 43.21 -11.44 5.60
N ASP A 29 44.14 -10.60 6.07
CA ASP A 29 44.30 -10.37 7.51
C ASP A 29 43.37 -9.23 7.94
N ARG A 30 42.07 -9.55 7.93
CA ARG A 30 41.10 -8.88 8.78
C ARG A 30 40.28 -9.99 9.38
N GLU A 31 40.71 -10.44 10.56
CA GLU A 31 39.78 -11.02 11.53
C GLU A 31 38.54 -10.11 11.52
N PRO A 32 37.34 -10.63 11.24
CA PRO A 32 36.15 -9.81 11.32
C PRO A 32 36.00 -9.43 12.78
N ASP A 33 36.46 -8.23 13.10
CA ASP A 33 36.22 -7.57 14.36
C ASP A 33 34.72 -7.69 14.64
N ALA A 34 34.38 -8.35 15.75
CA ALA A 34 33.02 -8.77 16.09
C ALA A 34 32.06 -7.59 16.39
N VAL A 35 32.41 -6.40 15.91
CA VAL A 35 31.75 -5.13 16.18
C VAL A 35 31.13 -4.53 14.91
N ASP A 36 31.37 -5.07 13.71
CA ASP A 36 30.74 -4.56 12.46
C ASP A 36 29.59 -5.44 11.92
N VAL A 37 28.93 -6.19 12.81
CA VAL A 37 27.58 -6.78 12.57
C VAL A 37 26.46 -5.89 13.15
N ALA A 38 26.83 -4.75 13.75
CA ALA A 38 25.90 -3.84 14.43
C ALA A 38 25.42 -2.65 13.58
N LYS A 39 25.51 -2.73 12.25
CA LYS A 39 24.91 -1.74 11.33
C LYS A 39 23.81 -2.32 10.45
N THR A 40 23.23 -3.44 10.86
CA THR A 40 21.87 -3.77 10.44
C THR A 40 20.97 -2.67 10.99
N PRO A 41 20.20 -1.94 10.17
CA PRO A 41 19.31 -0.93 10.71
C PRO A 41 18.34 -1.62 11.69
N MET A 42 18.51 -1.34 12.97
CA MET A 42 17.65 -1.79 14.08
C MET A 42 16.19 -1.32 13.94
N THR A 43 15.87 -0.66 12.83
CA THR A 43 14.52 -0.28 12.40
C THR A 43 13.68 -1.50 11.97
N ASP A 44 14.30 -2.64 11.62
CA ASP A 44 13.56 -3.83 11.13
C ASP A 44 12.93 -4.70 12.26
N LEU A 45 13.21 -4.40 13.53
CA LEU A 45 12.63 -5.12 14.67
C LEU A 45 11.43 -4.41 15.30
N ASN A 46 11.05 -3.24 14.77
CA ASN A 46 9.82 -2.54 15.16
C ASN A 46 8.84 -2.45 13.98
N ILE A 47 8.77 -3.52 13.17
CA ILE A 47 7.63 -3.73 12.28
C ILE A 47 6.40 -3.83 13.18
N SER A 48 5.65 -2.73 13.26
CA SER A 48 4.32 -2.68 13.84
C SER A 48 3.56 -3.86 13.27
N LYS A 49 3.23 -4.86 14.10
CA LYS A 49 2.40 -5.97 13.69
C LYS A 49 1.10 -5.35 13.21
N THR A 50 0.92 -5.25 11.90
CA THR A 50 -0.34 -4.77 11.33
C THR A 50 -1.37 -5.83 11.69
N GLU A 51 -2.11 -5.59 12.75
CA GLU A 51 -3.17 -6.46 13.21
C GLU A 51 -4.26 -6.47 12.15
N ILE A 52 -4.75 -7.67 11.82
CA ILE A 52 -5.81 -7.80 10.82
C ILE A 52 -7.10 -7.31 11.46
N PRO A 53 -7.81 -6.32 10.89
CA PRO A 53 -9.08 -5.87 11.42
C PRO A 53 -10.07 -7.03 11.55
N ALA A 54 -10.82 -7.09 12.66
CA ALA A 54 -11.74 -8.20 12.94
C ALA A 54 -12.73 -8.46 11.80
N LEU A 55 -13.21 -7.40 11.14
CA LEU A 55 -14.08 -7.48 9.96
C LEU A 55 -13.43 -8.27 8.81
N LEU A 56 -12.15 -8.04 8.52
CA LEU A 56 -11.41 -8.74 7.46
C LEU A 56 -10.99 -10.16 7.89
N ALA A 57 -10.76 -10.39 9.18
CA ALA A 57 -10.56 -11.72 9.71
C ALA A 57 -11.84 -12.58 9.58
N GLU A 58 -13.02 -11.98 9.81
CA GLU A 58 -14.30 -12.66 9.61
C GLU A 58 -14.59 -12.90 8.13
N ALA A 59 -14.27 -11.93 7.26
CA ALA A 59 -14.37 -12.10 5.81
C ALA A 59 -13.53 -13.28 5.29
N GLN A 60 -12.37 -13.57 5.88
CA GLN A 60 -11.58 -14.77 5.53
C GLN A 60 -12.29 -16.08 5.86
N LYS A 61 -12.99 -16.13 7.00
CA LYS A 61 -13.70 -17.34 7.43
C LYS A 61 -14.98 -17.56 6.62
N ARG A 62 -15.69 -16.48 6.30
CA ARG A 62 -17.05 -16.52 5.74
C ARG A 62 -17.24 -15.52 4.59
N PRO A 63 -16.44 -15.59 3.51
CA PRO A 63 -16.44 -14.57 2.45
C PRO A 63 -17.81 -14.44 1.76
N TYR A 64 -18.55 -15.55 1.60
CA TYR A 64 -19.84 -15.59 0.90
C TYR A 64 -21.06 -15.73 1.82
N SER A 65 -20.91 -15.52 3.13
CA SER A 65 -22.03 -15.72 4.06
C SER A 65 -23.02 -14.56 4.03
N LEU A 66 -24.30 -14.90 3.92
CA LEU A 66 -25.46 -14.00 4.06
C LEU A 66 -26.12 -14.08 5.45
N GLN A 67 -25.45 -14.69 6.43
CA GLN A 67 -25.98 -14.76 7.78
C GLN A 67 -26.26 -13.35 8.30
N ASN A 68 -27.48 -13.12 8.80
CA ASN A 68 -27.96 -11.83 9.29
C ASN A 68 -28.02 -10.71 8.23
N LEU A 69 -28.07 -11.04 6.93
CA LEU A 69 -28.18 -10.09 5.82
C LEU A 69 -29.45 -10.35 4.99
N GLN A 70 -30.61 -10.13 5.61
CA GLN A 70 -31.92 -10.41 5.01
C GLN A 70 -32.50 -9.19 4.29
N SER A 71 -32.14 -7.98 4.72
CA SER A 71 -32.63 -6.73 4.15
C SER A 71 -31.55 -5.95 3.39
N CYS A 72 -31.97 -5.10 2.46
CA CYS A 72 -31.05 -4.21 1.76
C CYS A 72 -30.31 -3.25 2.71
N ARG A 73 -30.96 -2.83 3.81
CA ARG A 73 -30.33 -1.99 4.83
C ARG A 73 -29.11 -2.69 5.46
N GLU A 74 -29.24 -3.97 5.78
CA GLU A 74 -28.14 -4.77 6.34
C GLU A 74 -27.02 -4.99 5.34
N ILE A 75 -27.35 -5.25 4.07
CA ILE A 75 -26.36 -5.38 3.00
C ILE A 75 -25.59 -4.07 2.81
N VAL A 76 -26.30 -2.93 2.75
CA VAL A 76 -25.70 -1.59 2.64
C VAL A 76 -24.77 -1.31 3.81
N ALA A 77 -25.19 -1.61 5.04
CA ALA A 77 -24.36 -1.42 6.23
C ALA A 77 -23.08 -2.27 6.15
N ALA A 78 -23.22 -3.56 5.83
CA ALA A 78 -22.07 -4.47 5.71
C ALA A 78 -21.08 -4.05 4.61
N VAL A 79 -21.58 -3.58 3.46
CA VAL A 79 -20.73 -3.04 2.39
C VAL A 79 -20.05 -1.74 2.83
N SER A 80 -20.76 -0.86 3.52
CA SER A 80 -20.20 0.41 4.01
C SER A 80 -19.09 0.20 5.04
N GLU A 81 -19.24 -0.79 5.94
CA GLU A 81 -18.18 -1.20 6.87
C GLU A 81 -16.94 -1.73 6.14
N LEU A 82 -17.14 -2.51 5.08
CA LEU A 82 -16.04 -3.00 4.23
C LEU A 82 -15.37 -1.84 3.49
N ASP A 83 -16.12 -0.89 2.93
CA ASP A 83 -15.58 0.30 2.26
C ASP A 83 -14.80 1.20 3.23
N ALA A 84 -15.28 1.34 4.47
CA ALA A 84 -14.57 2.04 5.54
C ALA A 84 -13.22 1.40 5.87
N MET A 85 -13.00 0.12 5.60
CA MET A 85 -11.72 -0.56 5.85
C MET A 85 -10.86 -0.70 4.58
N LEU A 86 -11.48 -0.99 3.44
CA LEU A 86 -10.80 -1.32 2.19
C LEU A 86 -10.57 -0.10 1.28
N GLY A 87 -11.24 1.01 1.58
CA GLY A 87 -11.24 2.18 0.72
C GLY A 87 -12.34 2.14 -0.35
N PRO A 88 -12.43 3.22 -1.16
CA PRO A 88 -13.35 3.30 -2.28
C PRO A 88 -13.28 2.08 -3.20
N ASP A 89 -14.43 1.59 -3.66
CA ASP A 89 -14.49 0.40 -4.51
C ASP A 89 -14.12 0.72 -5.97
N ILE A 90 -13.72 -0.32 -6.71
CA ILE A 90 -13.21 -0.21 -8.09
C ILE A 90 -14.28 0.22 -9.11
N ASP A 91 -15.55 0.19 -8.72
CA ASP A 91 -16.68 0.66 -9.52
C ASP A 91 -16.76 2.20 -9.57
N LEU A 92 -15.93 2.90 -8.80
CA LEU A 92 -15.78 4.35 -8.88
C LEU A 92 -14.64 4.78 -9.84
N PRO A 93 -14.82 5.90 -10.58
CA PRO A 93 -13.76 6.51 -11.39
C PRO A 93 -12.49 6.77 -10.60
N GLN A 94 -11.32 6.70 -11.25
CA GLN A 94 -10.03 6.82 -10.57
C GLN A 94 -9.87 8.16 -9.86
N GLU A 95 -10.35 9.25 -10.46
CA GLU A 95 -10.29 10.62 -9.92
C GLU A 95 -11.17 10.76 -8.67
N GLN A 96 -12.30 10.06 -8.63
CA GLN A 96 -13.15 10.03 -7.44
C GLN A 96 -12.51 9.18 -6.35
N ARG A 97 -11.97 8.02 -6.69
CA ARG A 97 -11.24 7.16 -5.74
C ARG A 97 -10.04 7.87 -5.14
N SER A 98 -9.26 8.61 -5.93
CA SER A 98 -8.09 9.34 -5.44
C SER A 98 -8.51 10.44 -4.47
N ARG A 99 -9.52 11.25 -4.80
CA ARG A 99 -10.03 12.31 -3.91
C ARG A 99 -10.62 11.78 -2.60
N LEU A 100 -11.46 10.74 -2.67
CA LEU A 100 -12.01 10.08 -1.49
C LEU A 100 -10.91 9.46 -0.62
N SER A 101 -9.86 8.95 -1.27
CA SER A 101 -8.69 8.43 -0.59
C SER A 101 -7.83 9.54 -0.01
N GLU A 102 -7.63 10.68 -0.66
CA GLU A 102 -6.85 11.82 -0.15
C GLU A 102 -7.48 12.40 1.12
N GLY A 103 -8.80 12.61 1.11
CA GLY A 103 -9.54 13.05 2.31
C GLY A 103 -9.47 12.04 3.45
N ARG A 104 -9.51 10.74 3.14
CA ARG A 104 -9.31 9.68 4.14
C ARG A 104 -7.86 9.50 4.55
N ILE A 105 -6.89 9.69 3.68
CA ILE A 105 -5.46 9.62 4.00
C ILE A 105 -5.11 10.79 4.92
N ALA A 106 -5.73 11.97 4.79
CA ALA A 106 -5.61 13.03 5.80
C ALA A 106 -6.15 12.59 7.17
N GLN A 107 -7.28 11.87 7.21
CA GLN A 107 -7.87 11.31 8.43
C GLN A 107 -7.07 10.11 9.01
N TRP A 108 -6.45 9.32 8.13
CA TRP A 108 -5.72 8.07 8.41
C TRP A 108 -4.19 8.24 8.22
N ALA A 109 -3.68 9.48 8.23
CA ALA A 109 -2.24 9.77 8.04
C ALA A 109 -1.37 9.17 9.16
N VAL A 110 -1.99 8.55 10.16
CA VAL A 110 -1.34 7.65 11.11
C VAL A 110 -1.31 6.22 10.54
N GLY A 111 -0.49 6.06 9.49
CA GLY A 111 0.18 4.82 9.10
C GLY A 111 -0.66 3.57 8.83
N THR A 112 -1.05 3.33 7.58
CA THR A 112 -1.11 1.97 6.97
C THR A 112 -1.64 2.02 5.53
N PHE A 113 -0.83 2.44 4.54
CA PHE A 113 -1.11 2.06 3.16
C PHE A 113 0.12 2.20 2.25
N ILE A 114 0.82 1.09 1.99
CA ILE A 114 1.62 0.96 0.76
C ILE A 114 1.47 -0.46 0.20
N PRO A 115 0.59 -0.70 -0.78
CA PRO A 115 0.73 -1.87 -1.61
C PRO A 115 1.96 -1.68 -2.53
N PHE A 116 2.70 -2.77 -2.78
CA PHE A 116 3.79 -2.92 -3.77
C PHE A 116 5.27 -2.70 -3.39
N ARG A 117 5.67 -2.59 -2.11
CA ARG A 117 7.12 -2.59 -1.76
C ARG A 117 7.77 -3.99 -1.63
N SER A 118 7.47 -4.93 -2.53
CA SER A 118 7.85 -6.35 -2.32
C SER A 118 8.75 -7.02 -3.35
N ILE A 119 9.39 -6.29 -4.26
CA ILE A 119 10.26 -6.97 -5.26
C ILE A 119 11.54 -7.58 -4.63
N ILE A 120 12.00 -7.11 -3.45
CA ILE A 120 13.25 -7.60 -2.84
C ILE A 120 13.01 -8.60 -1.68
N ARG A 121 11.83 -8.58 -1.03
CA ARG A 121 11.56 -9.39 0.17
C ARG A 121 11.05 -10.80 -0.11
N GLU A 122 10.66 -11.09 -1.36
CA GLU A 122 10.24 -12.44 -1.77
C GLU A 122 11.40 -13.43 -1.87
N ILE A 123 12.64 -12.96 -1.99
CA ILE A 123 13.82 -13.84 -2.02
C ILE A 123 14.18 -14.36 -0.62
N SER A 124 13.78 -13.70 0.47
CA SER A 124 14.10 -14.12 1.85
C SER A 124 12.96 -14.81 2.62
N GLY A 125 11.75 -14.89 2.07
CA GLY A 125 10.61 -15.62 2.67
C GLY A 125 10.02 -15.03 3.97
N ALA A 126 10.53 -13.88 4.44
CA ALA A 126 10.50 -13.49 5.85
C ALA A 126 9.16 -12.97 6.42
N ASN A 127 8.10 -12.74 5.64
CA ASN A 127 6.93 -12.02 6.18
C ASN A 127 5.59 -12.80 6.11
N LYS A 128 5.41 -13.75 7.04
CA LYS A 128 4.13 -14.48 7.24
C LYS A 128 2.96 -13.52 7.52
N GLN A 129 3.20 -12.49 8.33
CA GLN A 129 2.17 -11.52 8.70
C GLN A 129 1.68 -10.73 7.49
N GLU A 130 2.60 -10.26 6.64
CA GLU A 130 2.22 -9.57 5.41
C GLU A 130 1.35 -10.43 4.49
N ARG A 131 1.69 -11.73 4.36
CA ARG A 131 0.85 -12.68 3.60
C ARG A 131 -0.55 -12.80 4.21
N SER A 132 -0.65 -12.88 5.53
CA SER A 132 -1.94 -12.94 6.22
C SER A 132 -2.76 -11.65 6.05
N VAL A 133 -2.14 -10.47 6.13
CA VAL A 133 -2.83 -9.18 5.89
C VAL A 133 -3.32 -9.10 4.44
N ARG A 134 -2.49 -9.49 3.46
CA ARG A 134 -2.91 -9.55 2.05
C ARG A 134 -4.08 -10.51 1.84
N ALA A 135 -4.02 -11.70 2.43
CA ALA A 135 -5.12 -12.66 2.37
C ALA A 135 -6.42 -12.09 2.97
N ALA A 136 -6.32 -11.33 4.07
CA ALA A 136 -7.45 -10.65 4.69
C ALA A 136 -8.08 -9.59 3.79
N ILE A 137 -7.25 -8.75 3.16
CA ILE A 137 -7.72 -7.71 2.23
C ILE A 137 -8.42 -8.37 1.03
N GLN A 138 -7.81 -9.42 0.46
CA GLN A 138 -8.40 -10.15 -0.66
C GLN A 138 -9.75 -10.79 -0.29
N ALA A 139 -9.85 -11.39 0.90
CA ALA A 139 -11.12 -11.92 1.39
C ALA A 139 -12.17 -10.82 1.61
N GLY A 140 -11.76 -9.65 2.12
CA GLY A 140 -12.62 -8.47 2.27
C GLY A 140 -13.16 -7.98 0.93
N MET A 141 -12.30 -7.81 -0.08
CA MET A 141 -12.70 -7.40 -1.43
C MET A 141 -13.64 -8.44 -2.07
N THR A 142 -13.35 -9.73 -1.87
CA THR A 142 -14.20 -10.83 -2.35
C THR A 142 -15.58 -10.78 -1.72
N ARG A 143 -15.65 -10.59 -0.39
CA ARG A 143 -16.92 -10.43 0.33
C ARG A 143 -17.69 -9.20 -0.14
N ARG A 144 -17.03 -8.05 -0.30
CA ARG A 144 -17.66 -6.83 -0.81
C ARG A 144 -18.28 -7.06 -2.19
N GLY A 145 -17.52 -7.61 -3.13
CA GLY A 145 -18.01 -7.90 -4.48
C GLY A 145 -19.20 -8.86 -4.47
N PHE A 146 -19.14 -9.91 -3.66
CA PHE A 146 -20.26 -10.83 -3.48
C PHE A 146 -21.52 -10.14 -2.94
N LEU A 147 -21.39 -9.35 -1.87
CA LEU A 147 -22.52 -8.65 -1.26
C LEU A 147 -23.14 -7.64 -2.23
N LYS A 148 -22.32 -6.92 -3.01
CA LYS A 148 -22.82 -6.04 -4.08
C LYS A 148 -23.55 -6.82 -5.16
N GLY A 149 -23.07 -8.00 -5.56
CA GLY A 149 -23.77 -8.88 -6.50
C GLY A 149 -25.12 -9.37 -5.96
N VAL A 150 -25.18 -9.75 -4.69
CA VAL A 150 -26.45 -10.12 -4.02
C VAL A 150 -27.38 -8.92 -3.91
N GLY A 151 -26.86 -7.74 -3.56
CA GLY A 151 -27.64 -6.52 -3.51
C GLY A 151 -28.17 -6.10 -4.88
N ALA A 152 -27.40 -6.29 -5.96
CA ALA A 152 -27.84 -6.05 -7.32
C ALA A 152 -29.04 -6.93 -7.70
N THR A 153 -28.98 -8.23 -7.41
CA THR A 153 -30.10 -9.15 -7.69
C THR A 153 -31.34 -8.86 -6.84
N ARG A 154 -31.15 -8.25 -5.66
CA ARG A 154 -32.22 -7.78 -4.76
C ARG A 154 -32.63 -6.32 -4.99
N ASN A 155 -32.07 -5.67 -6.00
CA ASN A 155 -32.35 -4.28 -6.33
C ASN A 155 -32.10 -3.28 -5.18
N CYS A 156 -31.10 -3.57 -4.34
CA CYS A 156 -30.70 -2.73 -3.22
C CYS A 156 -30.06 -1.41 -3.71
N PRO A 157 -30.19 -0.32 -2.93
CA PRO A 157 -29.54 0.94 -3.27
C PRO A 157 -28.02 0.86 -3.07
N TYR A 158 -27.30 1.75 -3.75
CA TYR A 158 -25.88 2.00 -3.49
C TYR A 158 -25.67 2.45 -2.03
N PRO A 159 -24.59 2.05 -1.34
CA PRO A 159 -23.46 1.22 -1.81
C PRO A 159 -23.70 -0.30 -1.77
N GLY A 160 -24.89 -0.77 -1.38
CA GLY A 160 -25.20 -2.20 -1.28
C GLY A 160 -25.28 -2.93 -2.62
N SER A 161 -25.19 -2.22 -3.74
CA SER A 161 -25.14 -2.73 -5.11
C SER A 161 -24.06 -1.96 -5.91
N PRO A 162 -23.65 -2.45 -7.10
CA PRO A 162 -22.68 -1.75 -7.93
C PRO A 162 -23.11 -0.33 -8.26
N ALA A 163 -22.15 0.59 -8.32
CA ALA A 163 -22.42 1.96 -8.73
C ALA A 163 -23.02 2.00 -10.15
N THR A 164 -24.23 2.57 -10.27
CA THR A 164 -24.84 2.86 -11.58
C THR A 164 -24.37 4.22 -12.09
N GLU A 165 -24.55 4.47 -13.39
CA GLU A 165 -24.22 5.78 -14.00
C GLU A 165 -24.87 6.96 -13.25
N THR A 166 -26.11 6.79 -12.79
CA THR A 166 -26.82 7.81 -12.02
C THR A 166 -26.19 8.08 -10.65
N VAL A 167 -25.66 7.04 -9.98
CA VAL A 167 -24.94 7.17 -8.71
C VAL A 167 -23.61 7.89 -8.96
N LEU A 168 -22.88 7.49 -9.99
CA LEU A 168 -21.60 8.10 -10.36
C LEU A 168 -21.75 9.58 -10.70
N ALA A 169 -22.82 9.95 -11.43
CA ALA A 169 -23.14 11.35 -11.73
C ALA A 169 -23.44 12.16 -10.47
N ARG A 170 -24.20 11.59 -9.52
CA ARG A 170 -24.48 12.25 -8.23
C ARG A 170 -23.22 12.47 -7.41
N GLN A 171 -22.36 11.45 -7.31
CA GLN A 171 -21.08 11.57 -6.59
C GLN A 171 -20.13 12.54 -7.25
N ALA A 172 -20.08 12.58 -8.59
CA ALA A 172 -19.31 13.58 -9.32
C ALA A 172 -19.79 15.01 -9.02
N ALA A 173 -21.11 15.22 -8.98
CA ALA A 173 -21.70 16.51 -8.65
C ALA A 173 -21.38 16.92 -7.20
N GLU A 174 -21.49 15.99 -6.24
CA GLU A 174 -21.18 16.24 -4.83
C GLU A 174 -19.69 16.56 -4.62
N THR A 175 -18.80 15.89 -5.33
CA THR A 175 -17.34 16.14 -5.25
C THR A 175 -16.92 17.46 -5.91
N THR A 176 -17.75 18.01 -6.81
CA THR A 176 -17.48 19.28 -7.51
C THR A 176 -18.18 20.47 -6.82
N ALA A 177 -19.03 20.20 -5.83
CA ALA A 177 -19.64 21.26 -5.03
C ALA A 177 -18.55 21.95 -4.18
N PRO A 178 -18.47 23.29 -4.19
CA PRO A 178 -17.53 24.00 -3.33
C PRO A 178 -17.83 23.70 -1.86
N ASP A 179 -16.79 23.42 -1.08
CA ASP A 179 -16.92 23.14 0.35
C ASP A 179 -17.69 24.27 1.06
N PRO A 180 -18.76 23.99 1.83
CA PRO A 180 -19.49 25.00 2.59
C PRO A 180 -18.68 25.61 3.75
N VAL A 181 -17.40 25.25 3.88
CA VAL A 181 -16.45 25.86 4.83
C VAL A 181 -15.89 27.17 4.27
N ASP A 182 -15.75 27.32 2.95
CA ASP A 182 -15.21 28.54 2.32
C ASP A 182 -16.13 29.76 2.54
N GLN A 183 -17.45 29.52 2.64
CA GLN A 183 -18.43 30.59 2.86
C GLN A 183 -18.51 31.08 4.32
N ARG A 184 -17.79 30.45 5.24
CA ARG A 184 -17.76 30.84 6.67
C ARG A 184 -16.55 31.66 7.06
N ILE A 185 -15.65 31.98 6.14
CA ILE A 185 -14.62 32.99 6.35
C ILE A 185 -15.26 34.34 6.04
N PRO A 186 -15.53 35.21 7.03
CA PRO A 186 -15.87 36.58 6.73
C PRO A 186 -14.69 37.16 5.96
N VAL A 187 -14.92 37.54 4.71
CA VAL A 187 -13.94 38.31 3.96
C VAL A 187 -13.83 39.63 4.71
N ASP A 188 -12.72 39.86 5.42
CA ASP A 188 -12.49 41.12 6.12
C ASP A 188 -12.68 42.26 5.10
N PRO A 189 -13.61 43.20 5.32
CA PRO A 189 -13.88 44.28 4.37
C PRO A 189 -12.67 45.21 4.17
N ALA A 190 -11.63 45.08 5.00
CA ALA A 190 -10.35 45.77 4.87
C ALA A 190 -9.52 45.29 3.67
N VAL A 191 -9.77 44.10 3.11
CA VAL A 191 -9.09 43.63 1.88
C VAL A 191 -9.74 44.20 0.61
N ALA A 192 -10.96 44.75 0.71
CA ALA A 192 -11.70 45.28 -0.45
C ALA A 192 -11.32 46.72 -0.85
N THR A 193 -10.38 47.38 -0.16
CA THR A 193 -10.07 48.81 -0.39
C THR A 193 -8.79 49.10 -1.17
N GLU A 194 -8.02 48.10 -1.61
CA GLU A 194 -6.89 48.36 -2.51
C GLU A 194 -7.36 48.38 -3.97
N THR A 195 -7.76 49.57 -4.43
CA THR A 195 -7.98 49.84 -5.84
C THR A 195 -6.65 49.64 -6.59
N PRO A 196 -6.56 48.79 -7.62
CA PRO A 196 -5.33 48.65 -8.38
C PRO A 196 -4.99 49.98 -9.03
N LYS A 197 -3.81 50.54 -8.72
CA LYS A 197 -3.33 51.76 -9.36
C LYS A 197 -3.30 51.54 -10.87
N ARG A 198 -4.09 52.35 -11.58
CA ARG A 198 -4.12 52.45 -13.04
C ARG A 198 -2.77 52.95 -13.52
N GLY A 199 -1.89 52.03 -13.91
CA GLY A 199 -0.57 52.34 -14.45
C GLY A 199 0.10 51.11 -15.04
N SER A 200 0.22 51.11 -16.36
CA SER A 200 0.86 50.11 -17.25
C SER A 200 0.04 48.84 -17.58
N ALA A 201 0.14 48.43 -18.84
CA ALA A 201 -0.76 47.55 -19.58
C ALA A 201 -1.01 46.18 -18.93
N ALA A 202 -2.21 45.63 -19.16
CA ALA A 202 -2.57 44.27 -18.77
C ALA A 202 -1.53 43.27 -19.33
N PRO A 203 -1.01 42.33 -18.52
CA PRO A 203 -0.03 41.36 -19.00
C PRO A 203 -0.70 40.42 -20.01
N VAL A 204 -0.21 40.43 -21.25
CA VAL A 204 -0.57 39.45 -22.27
C VAL A 204 0.27 38.20 -22.01
N PHE A 205 -0.38 37.14 -21.55
CA PHE A 205 0.29 35.85 -21.34
C PHE A 205 0.48 35.15 -22.68
N THR A 206 1.73 34.95 -23.09
CA THR A 206 2.11 34.10 -24.23
C THR A 206 2.82 32.85 -23.73
N SER A 207 2.25 31.69 -23.99
CA SER A 207 2.84 30.39 -23.66
C SER A 207 3.71 29.90 -24.84
N THR A 208 5.02 30.07 -24.75
CA THR A 208 5.96 29.41 -25.67
C THR A 208 6.53 28.14 -25.04
N PRO A 209 6.54 27.00 -25.76
CA PRO A 209 7.08 25.75 -25.25
C PRO A 209 8.60 25.83 -25.09
N VAL A 210 9.09 25.51 -23.89
CA VAL A 210 10.52 25.42 -23.59
C VAL A 210 11.02 24.05 -24.06
N VAL A 211 11.73 24.02 -25.19
CA VAL A 211 12.45 22.83 -25.65
C VAL A 211 13.80 22.79 -24.95
N GLN A 212 13.99 21.85 -24.02
CA GLN A 212 15.29 21.62 -23.41
C GLN A 212 16.17 20.75 -24.32
N PRO A 213 17.44 21.13 -24.58
CA PRO A 213 18.33 20.30 -25.37
C PRO A 213 18.75 19.06 -24.58
N THR A 214 18.44 17.90 -25.13
CA THR A 214 18.93 16.61 -24.64
C THR A 214 20.41 16.50 -24.94
N ARG A 215 21.23 16.23 -23.92
CA ARG A 215 22.65 15.89 -24.05
C ARG A 215 22.84 14.40 -23.80
#